data_AF-A0A6I8PDS1-F1
#
_entry.id   AF-A0A6I8PDS1-F1
#
_cell.length_a   1.000
_cell.length_b   1.000
_cell.length_c   1.000
_cell.angle_alpha   90.00
_cell.angle_beta   90.00
_cell.angle_gamma   90.00
#
_symmetry.space_group_name_H-M   'P 1'
#
loop_
_entity.id
_entity.type
_entity.pdbx_description
1 polymer ?
#
loop_
_entity_poly.entity_id
_entity_poly.type
_entity_poly.pdbx_seq_one_letter_code
_entity_poly.pdbx_strand_id
1 'polypeptide(L)'
;MGARGPGRALERLLGLYFLAHIPLTLLFDLQALLPPGTYPTQLTDLMKWYTETFKDPLMLDPPSWFKSLLWCEVLFQLPLFPIAAYAFFKG
;
A
#
# COMPACT_ATOMS: atom_id res chain seq x y z
N MET A 1 17.84 4.12 -19.11
CA MET A 1 18.24 4.53 -20.48
C MET A 1 17.59 5.89 -20.64
N GLY A 2 18.30 6.94 -20.21
CA GLY A 2 17.68 8.19 -19.76
C GLY A 2 16.87 8.89 -20.85
N ALA A 3 15.56 8.75 -20.80
CA ALA A 3 14.65 9.42 -21.71
C ALA A 3 14.63 10.93 -21.38
N ARG A 4 15.21 11.78 -22.24
CA ARG A 4 15.01 13.23 -22.13
C ARG A 4 13.62 13.57 -22.68
N GLY A 5 12.65 13.82 -21.79
CA GLY A 5 11.29 14.21 -22.18
C GLY A 5 10.21 13.83 -21.14
N PRO A 6 8.91 13.83 -21.52
CA PRO A 6 7.79 13.43 -20.66
C PRO A 6 7.93 12.01 -20.08
N GLY A 7 8.75 11.15 -20.69
CA GLY A 7 9.13 9.85 -20.14
C GLY A 7 9.77 9.94 -18.74
N ARG A 8 10.65 10.93 -18.49
CA ARG A 8 11.26 11.13 -17.15
C ARG A 8 10.26 11.65 -16.11
N ALA A 9 9.24 12.40 -16.53
CA ALA A 9 8.19 12.84 -15.63
C ALA A 9 7.31 11.64 -15.23
N LEU A 10 6.96 10.79 -16.20
CA LEU A 10 6.23 9.56 -15.98
C LEU A 10 6.99 8.58 -15.07
N GLU A 11 8.29 8.37 -15.31
CA GLU A 11 9.14 7.53 -14.46
C GLU A 11 9.14 8.01 -13.00
N ARG A 12 9.22 9.32 -12.77
CA ARG A 12 9.15 9.89 -11.41
C ARG A 12 7.76 9.71 -10.78
N LEU A 13 6.69 9.88 -11.55
CA LEU A 13 5.32 9.66 -11.07
C LEU A 13 5.11 8.19 -10.69
N LEU A 14 5.59 7.26 -11.52
CA LEU A 14 5.56 5.82 -11.24
C LEU A 14 6.40 5.48 -10.01
N GLY A 15 7.62 6.02 -9.91
CA GLY A 15 8.47 5.86 -8.73
C GLY A 15 7.80 6.37 -7.45
N LEU A 16 7.14 7.53 -7.50
CA LEU A 16 6.38 8.08 -6.37
C LEU A 16 5.17 7.21 -6.04
N TYR A 17 4.46 6.70 -7.04
CA TYR A 17 3.34 5.78 -6.85
C TYR A 17 3.77 4.52 -6.08
N PHE A 18 4.86 3.86 -6.50
CA PHE A 18 5.40 2.69 -5.79
C PHE A 18 5.88 3.03 -4.39
N LEU A 19 6.52 4.19 -4.21
CA LEU A 19 7.01 4.65 -2.92
C LEU A 19 5.86 4.96 -1.95
N ALA A 20 4.78 5.59 -2.43
CA ALA A 20 3.60 5.89 -1.63
C ALA A 20 2.79 4.63 -1.28
N HIS A 21 2.84 3.60 -2.11
CA HIS A 21 2.17 2.33 -1.81
C HIS A 21 2.80 1.58 -0.64
N ILE A 22 4.11 1.72 -0.41
CA ILE A 22 4.80 1.05 0.71
C ILE A 22 4.17 1.41 2.08
N PRO A 23 4.10 2.69 2.50
CA PRO A 23 3.48 3.05 3.76
C PRO A 23 1.97 2.81 3.77
N LEU A 24 1.28 2.88 2.61
CA LEU A 24 -0.15 2.55 2.55
C LEU A 24 -0.37 1.08 2.89
N THR A 25 0.33 0.16 2.22
CA THR A 25 0.20 -1.27 2.49
C THR A 25 0.65 -1.64 3.90
N LEU A 26 1.72 -1.02 4.40
CA LEU A 26 2.19 -1.26 5.76
C LEU A 26 1.23 -0.73 6.82
N LEU A 27 0.68 0.47 6.66
CA LEU A 27 -0.09 1.14 7.72
C LEU A 27 -1.59 0.89 7.60
N PHE A 28 -2.12 0.53 6.44
CA PHE A 28 -3.55 0.31 6.22
C PHE A 28 -3.85 -1.16 5.94
N ASP A 29 -3.36 -1.71 4.83
CA ASP A 29 -3.70 -3.07 4.39
C ASP A 29 -3.29 -4.13 5.43
N LEU A 30 -2.12 -3.96 6.03
CA LEU A 30 -1.61 -4.88 7.04
C LEU A 30 -2.46 -4.88 8.34
N GLN A 31 -3.24 -3.83 8.62
CA GLN A 31 -4.18 -3.83 9.76
C GLN A 31 -5.28 -4.88 9.60
N ALA A 32 -5.70 -5.19 8.36
CA ALA A 32 -6.72 -6.21 8.10
C ALA A 32 -6.18 -7.65 8.25
N LEU A 33 -4.85 -7.82 8.23
CA LEU A 33 -4.18 -9.12 8.39
C LEU A 33 -3.70 -9.38 9.83
N LEU A 34 -3.34 -8.32 10.56
CA LEU A 34 -2.74 -8.44 11.89
C LEU A 34 -3.79 -8.51 13.01
N PRO A 35 -3.44 -9.13 14.14
CA PRO A 35 -4.35 -9.21 15.28
C PRO A 35 -4.59 -7.81 15.89
N PRO A 36 -5.77 -7.61 16.52
CA PRO A 36 -6.06 -6.38 17.24
C PRO A 36 -4.98 -6.05 18.29
N GLY A 37 -4.58 -4.78 18.37
CA GLY A 37 -3.55 -4.31 19.29
C GLY A 37 -2.12 -4.29 18.74
N THR A 38 -1.89 -4.73 17.50
CA THR A 38 -0.57 -4.62 16.85
C THR A 38 -0.24 -3.17 16.45
N TYR A 39 -1.25 -2.37 16.13
CA TYR A 39 -1.11 -0.97 15.75
C TYR A 39 -1.42 -0.01 16.90
N PRO A 40 -0.78 1.17 16.92
CA PRO A 40 -1.13 2.23 17.86
C PRO A 40 -2.58 2.69 17.64
N THR A 41 -3.22 3.14 18.71
CA THR A 41 -4.66 3.48 18.73
C THR A 41 -5.03 4.51 17.66
N GLN A 42 -4.14 5.46 17.39
CA GLN A 42 -4.33 6.51 16.38
C GLN A 42 -4.54 5.93 14.98
N LEU A 43 -3.80 4.88 14.62
CA LEU A 43 -3.92 4.24 13.29
C LEU A 43 -5.18 3.37 13.21
N THR A 44 -5.55 2.70 14.30
CA THR A 44 -6.78 1.92 14.35
C THR A 44 -8.01 2.83 14.34
N ASP A 45 -7.96 3.99 15.00
CA ASP A 45 -9.07 4.94 15.03
C ASP A 45 -9.20 5.66 13.68
N LEU A 46 -8.08 5.94 13.00
CA LEU A 46 -8.09 6.40 11.61
C LEU A 46 -8.74 5.37 10.68
N MET A 47 -8.41 4.08 10.84
CA MET A 47 -9.02 3.01 10.06
C MET A 47 -10.52 2.90 10.31
N LYS A 48 -10.95 2.95 11.59
CA LYS A 48 -12.38 2.97 11.94
C LYS A 48 -13.09 4.16 11.29
N TRP A 49 -12.56 5.36 11.46
CA TRP A 49 -13.11 6.57 10.84
C TRP A 49 -13.22 6.43 9.32
N TYR A 50 -12.21 5.87 8.66
CA TYR A 50 -12.24 5.58 7.22
C TYR A 50 -13.36 4.60 6.87
N THR A 51 -13.43 3.46 7.55
CA THR A 51 -14.47 2.44 7.28
C THR A 51 -15.89 2.95 7.54
N GLU A 52 -16.09 3.80 8.56
CA GLU A 52 -17.40 4.40 8.87
C GLU A 52 -17.78 5.48 7.87
N THR A 53 -16.83 6.33 7.47
CA THR A 53 -17.06 7.45 6.56
C THR A 53 -17.31 6.97 5.13
N PHE A 54 -16.49 6.05 4.65
CA PHE A 54 -16.53 5.55 3.27
C PHE A 54 -17.34 4.26 3.13
N LYS A 55 -17.80 3.68 4.25
CA LYS A 55 -18.59 2.44 4.29
C LYS A 55 -17.90 1.29 3.56
N ASP A 56 -16.58 1.17 3.73
CA ASP A 56 -15.76 0.15 3.09
C ASP A 56 -15.97 -1.21 3.79
N PRO A 57 -16.74 -2.15 3.20
CA PRO A 57 -17.05 -3.41 3.84
C PRO A 57 -15.84 -4.35 3.85
N LEU A 58 -14.88 -4.17 2.93
CA LEU A 58 -13.71 -5.04 2.81
C LEU A 58 -12.71 -4.78 3.94
N MET A 59 -12.62 -3.55 4.41
CA MET A 59 -11.75 -3.20 5.54
C MET A 59 -12.45 -3.32 6.90
N LEU A 60 -13.79 -3.18 6.93
CA LEU A 60 -14.58 -3.31 8.17
C LEU A 60 -14.66 -4.77 8.65
N ASP A 61 -15.01 -5.69 7.75
CA ASP A 61 -15.07 -7.13 8.04
C ASP A 61 -14.39 -7.90 6.89
N PRO A 62 -13.04 -7.99 6.91
CA PRO A 62 -12.29 -8.48 5.76
C PRO A 62 -12.55 -9.98 5.54
N PRO A 63 -13.20 -10.37 4.41
CA PRO A 63 -13.51 -11.75 4.13
C PRO A 63 -12.22 -12.54 3.84
N SER A 64 -12.27 -13.86 4.02
CA SER A 64 -11.09 -14.73 3.88
C SER A 64 -10.42 -14.64 2.51
N TRP A 65 -11.20 -14.54 1.42
CA TRP A 65 -10.67 -14.37 0.06
C TRP A 65 -9.92 -13.04 -0.10
N PHE A 66 -10.39 -11.96 0.53
CA PHE A 66 -9.75 -10.65 0.47
C PHE A 66 -8.45 -10.65 1.27
N LYS A 67 -8.45 -11.27 2.46
CA LYS A 67 -7.22 -11.49 3.24
C LYS A 67 -6.17 -12.27 2.44
N SER A 68 -6.57 -13.26 1.62
CA SER A 68 -5.63 -13.96 0.73
C SER A 68 -4.99 -13.01 -0.30
N LEU A 69 -5.73 -12.04 -0.84
CA LEU A 69 -5.20 -11.03 -1.75
C LEU A 69 -4.23 -10.08 -1.04
N LEU A 70 -4.59 -9.61 0.15
CA LEU A 70 -3.70 -8.78 0.97
C LEU A 70 -2.39 -9.52 1.32
N TRP A 71 -2.46 -10.82 1.60
CA TRP A 71 -1.26 -11.64 1.78
C TRP A 71 -0.40 -11.69 0.53
N CYS A 72 -1.00 -11.84 -0.66
CA CYS A 72 -0.26 -11.77 -1.91
C CYS A 72 0.41 -10.40 -2.11
N GLU A 73 -0.28 -9.31 -1.77
CA GLU A 73 0.29 -7.97 -1.84
C GLU A 73 1.49 -7.82 -0.90
N VAL A 74 1.37 -8.25 0.35
CA VAL A 74 2.45 -8.16 1.33
C VAL A 74 3.64 -9.07 0.98
N LEU A 75 3.39 -10.27 0.45
CA LEU A 75 4.44 -11.24 0.17
C LEU A 75 5.16 -11.01 -1.16
N PHE A 76 4.42 -10.56 -2.19
CA PHE A 76 4.98 -10.39 -3.54
C PHE A 76 5.13 -8.92 -3.91
N GLN A 77 4.12 -8.09 -3.65
CA GLN A 77 4.09 -6.71 -4.13
C GLN A 77 4.96 -5.78 -3.29
N LEU A 78 4.87 -5.88 -1.95
CA LEU A 78 5.64 -5.08 -1.01
C LEU A 78 7.17 -5.19 -1.18
N PRO A 79 7.80 -6.39 -1.29
CA PRO A 79 9.25 -6.47 -1.51
C PRO A 79 9.68 -5.98 -2.91
N LEU A 80 8.78 -5.99 -3.90
CA LEU A 80 9.05 -5.49 -5.23
C LEU A 80 8.97 -3.96 -5.33
N PHE A 81 8.15 -3.30 -4.50
CA PHE A 81 7.96 -1.85 -4.54
C PHE A 81 9.24 -1.02 -4.35
N PRO A 82 10.13 -1.31 -3.37
CA PRO A 82 11.41 -0.60 -3.25
C PRO A 82 12.32 -0.79 -4.48
N ILE A 83 12.31 -1.99 -5.05
CA ILE A 83 13.11 -2.32 -6.25
C ILE A 83 12.57 -1.53 -7.45
N ALA A 84 11.26 -1.52 -7.65
CA ALA A 84 10.61 -0.76 -8.71
C ALA A 84 10.83 0.74 -8.53
N ALA A 85 10.58 1.29 -7.33
CA ALA A 85 10.82 2.70 -7.03
C ALA A 85 12.28 3.09 -7.33
N TYR A 86 13.25 2.30 -6.88
CA TYR A 86 14.67 2.54 -7.17
C TYR A 86 14.97 2.49 -8.67
N ALA A 87 14.45 1.50 -9.40
CA ALA A 87 14.64 1.37 -10.83
C ALA A 87 14.09 2.58 -11.60
N PHE A 88 12.90 3.06 -11.24
CA PHE A 88 12.27 4.22 -11.86
C PHE A 88 12.94 5.55 -11.47
N PHE A 89 13.50 5.68 -10.27
CA PHE A 89 14.25 6.89 -9.89
C PHE A 89 15.68 6.93 -10.45
N LYS A 90 16.29 5.77 -10.72
CA LYS A 90 17.66 5.66 -11.27
C LYS A 90 17.72 5.64 -12.81
N GLY A 91 16.64 5.22 -13.48
CA GLY A 91 16.53 5.06 -14.94
C GLY A 91 16.89 6.28 -15.76
#